data_AF-A0AAN6ERX2-F1
#
_entry.id   AF-A0AAN6ERX2-F1
#
_cell.length_a   1.000
_cell.length_b   1.000
_cell.length_c   1.000
_cell.angle_alpha   90.00
_cell.angle_beta   90.00
_cell.angle_gamma   90.00
#
_symmetry.space_group_name_H-M   'P 1'
#
loop_
_entity.id
_entity.type
_entity.pdbx_description
1 polymer ?
#
loop_
_entity_poly.entity_id
_entity_poly.type
_entity_poly.pdbx_seq_one_letter_code
_entity_poly.pdbx_strand_id
1 'polypeptide(L)'
;MTTLRMLTRALPKAALRQPTVRCASSLSRLSARRALWQPATKSSYPAFSTSVFRREPAGESDQELSEKFNAERSLELESNDSSKLATIEEFQQNSPWKIEDKPGTHEVTLTREFGNEKIKIQLSVAELDSLAEEDEFDDLDEDGALDDEPEYGRGKNTINQSGVRGGKIDVMPEDSIAPSDRAEAGEPDLDNSLPAYPIHLTITVTKPSKRALEIRAVAAEGAIEIETISFFPKESLLEAKTPEEAQEARSLYAGPPISNLDPELQAMLDKYLEERGIDAQLASFLPEYVDYKEQREYVKWLEDVKNFIDE
;
A
#
# COMPACT_ATOMS: atom_id res chain seq x y z
N MET A 1 -30.66 -54.43 50.76
CA MET A 1 -29.68 -53.42 51.20
C MET A 1 -29.94 -52.17 50.37
N THR A 2 -30.65 -51.17 50.94
CA THR A 2 -30.14 -49.80 51.25
C THR A 2 -29.63 -49.06 50.01
N THR A 3 -30.02 -47.83 49.60
CA THR A 3 -30.82 -46.73 50.15
C THR A 3 -30.94 -45.61 49.07
N LEU A 4 -32.11 -44.96 49.00
CA LEU A 4 -32.39 -43.50 48.86
C LEU A 4 -31.46 -42.54 48.07
N ARG A 5 -32.01 -41.78 47.09
CA ARG A 5 -32.45 -40.36 47.25
C ARG A 5 -33.04 -39.76 45.95
N MET A 6 -34.25 -39.21 46.09
CA MET A 6 -34.95 -38.32 45.16
C MET A 6 -34.52 -36.86 45.39
N LEU A 7 -34.52 -36.03 44.34
CA LEU A 7 -34.64 -34.56 44.43
C LEU A 7 -35.30 -34.01 43.16
N THR A 8 -36.57 -33.62 43.28
CA THR A 8 -37.26 -32.68 42.40
C THR A 8 -37.63 -31.46 43.24
N ARG A 9 -37.36 -30.24 42.76
CA ARG A 9 -38.17 -29.08 43.16
C ARG A 9 -38.07 -27.90 42.19
N ALA A 10 -39.25 -27.45 41.78
CA ALA A 10 -39.54 -26.25 41.02
C ALA A 10 -39.36 -24.96 41.85
N LEU A 11 -39.08 -23.86 41.16
CA LEU A 11 -39.03 -22.48 41.67
C LEU A 11 -40.30 -21.72 41.26
N PRO A 12 -41.00 -21.05 42.19
CA PRO A 12 -41.94 -19.98 41.85
C PRO A 12 -41.46 -18.60 42.32
N LYS A 13 -41.73 -17.63 41.44
CA LYS A 13 -42.03 -16.19 41.64
C LYS A 13 -41.83 -15.58 43.03
N ALA A 14 -41.05 -14.51 43.09
CA ALA A 14 -41.20 -13.46 44.08
C ALA A 14 -41.00 -12.07 43.44
N ALA A 15 -42.06 -11.26 43.48
CA ALA A 15 -42.01 -9.82 43.31
C ALA A 15 -42.00 -9.18 44.69
N LEU A 16 -41.13 -8.19 44.94
CA LEU A 16 -41.19 -7.38 46.15
C LEU A 16 -41.03 -5.90 45.82
N ARG A 17 -41.99 -5.12 46.33
CA ARG A 17 -42.15 -3.67 46.25
C ARG A 17 -41.36 -2.97 47.36
N GLN A 18 -40.67 -1.87 46.98
CA GLN A 18 -40.53 -0.54 47.66
C GLN A 18 -39.82 -0.49 49.04
N PRO A 19 -39.32 0.68 49.56
CA PRO A 19 -39.58 2.08 49.20
C PRO A 19 -38.37 3.07 49.18
N THR A 20 -38.66 4.25 48.61
CA THR A 20 -38.26 5.64 48.96
C THR A 20 -37.02 5.87 49.84
N VAL A 21 -36.02 6.58 49.29
CA VAL A 21 -35.07 7.38 50.08
C VAL A 21 -35.20 8.84 49.67
N ARG A 22 -35.68 9.65 50.62
CA ARG A 22 -35.56 11.11 50.60
C ARG A 22 -34.27 11.47 51.33
N CYS A 23 -33.34 12.15 50.65
CA CYS A 23 -32.28 12.88 51.33
C CYS A 23 -32.55 14.38 51.16
N ALA A 24 -32.81 15.03 52.29
CA ALA A 24 -33.00 16.46 52.40
C ALA A 24 -31.64 17.16 52.32
N SER A 25 -31.48 18.09 51.38
CA SER A 25 -30.42 19.11 51.46
C SER A 25 -31.00 20.33 52.18
N SER A 26 -30.43 20.65 53.34
CA SER A 26 -30.76 21.79 54.17
C SER A 26 -30.46 23.11 53.45
N LEU A 27 -31.49 23.96 53.33
CA LEU A 27 -31.33 25.37 53.00
C LEU A 27 -30.75 26.11 54.22
N SER A 28 -29.46 26.46 54.18
CA SER A 28 -28.90 27.47 55.08
C SER A 28 -29.19 28.86 54.51
N ARG A 29 -30.16 29.53 55.13
CA ARG A 29 -30.42 30.96 54.93
C ARG A 29 -29.25 31.75 55.52
N LEU A 30 -28.40 32.33 54.67
CA LEU A 30 -27.50 33.40 55.09
C LEU A 30 -28.21 34.74 54.86
N SER A 31 -28.51 35.39 55.98
CA SER A 31 -29.10 36.71 56.07
C SER A 31 -28.08 37.77 55.65
N ALA A 32 -28.50 38.62 54.69
CA ALA A 32 -27.76 39.79 54.26
C ALA A 32 -27.63 40.80 55.43
N ARG A 33 -26.40 41.12 55.81
CA ARG A 33 -26.07 42.35 56.55
C ARG A 33 -25.18 43.18 55.65
N ARG A 34 -25.76 44.22 55.03
CA ARG A 34 -24.99 45.28 54.36
C ARG A 34 -24.38 46.18 55.43
N ALA A 35 -23.06 46.32 55.42
CA ALA A 35 -22.39 47.44 56.06
C ALA A 35 -22.40 48.63 55.09
N LEU A 36 -22.82 49.79 55.59
CA LEU A 36 -22.69 51.08 54.91
C LEU A 36 -21.25 51.57 55.12
N TRP A 37 -20.65 52.06 54.03
CA TRP A 37 -19.32 52.69 53.90
C TRP A 37 -18.17 51.77 53.51
N GLN A 38 -17.98 51.63 52.18
CA GLN A 38 -16.66 51.57 51.57
C GLN A 38 -16.67 52.41 50.27
N PRO A 39 -15.59 53.16 49.97
CA PRO A 39 -15.52 54.04 48.81
C PRO A 39 -15.43 53.23 47.51
N ALA A 40 -16.03 53.80 46.45
CA ALA A 40 -16.09 53.23 45.12
C ALA A 40 -14.70 52.79 44.60
N THR A 41 -14.48 51.47 44.54
CA THR A 41 -13.38 50.91 43.78
C THR A 41 -13.74 51.02 42.30
N LYS A 42 -12.86 51.69 41.56
CA LYS A 42 -13.00 51.98 40.14
C LYS A 42 -13.20 50.66 39.37
N SER A 43 -14.11 50.70 38.40
CA SER A 43 -14.27 49.67 37.37
C SER A 43 -12.89 49.39 36.76
N SER A 44 -12.36 48.19 37.00
CA SER A 44 -11.24 47.67 36.25
C SER A 44 -11.77 47.37 34.84
N TYR A 45 -11.27 48.11 33.86
CA TYR A 45 -11.38 47.71 32.46
C TYR A 45 -10.90 46.25 32.32
N PRO A 46 -11.48 45.44 31.41
CA PRO A 46 -10.89 44.16 31.08
C PRO A 46 -9.46 44.45 30.59
N ALA A 47 -8.47 43.92 31.31
CA ALA A 47 -7.09 43.97 30.86
C ALA A 47 -7.04 43.30 29.49
N PHE A 48 -6.50 44.01 28.51
CA PHE A 48 -6.16 43.45 27.21
C PHE A 48 -5.36 42.17 27.42
N SER A 49 -5.97 41.02 27.12
CA SER A 49 -5.23 39.77 26.99
C SER A 49 -4.43 39.86 25.70
N THR A 50 -3.23 40.45 25.76
CA THR A 50 -2.22 40.37 24.70
C THR A 50 -1.44 39.07 24.85
N SER A 51 -2.11 37.96 25.14
CA SER A 51 -1.56 36.64 24.82
C SER A 51 -1.75 36.48 23.31
N VAL A 52 -0.92 37.19 22.54
CA VAL A 52 -0.62 36.73 21.18
C VAL A 52 -0.14 35.30 21.40
N PHE A 53 -0.85 34.32 20.84
CA PHE A 53 -0.29 32.99 20.69
C PHE A 53 1.00 33.19 19.90
N ARG A 54 2.14 33.30 20.60
CA ARG A 54 3.45 33.21 19.96
C ARG A 54 3.57 31.75 19.59
N ARG A 55 3.14 31.41 18.38
CA ARG A 55 3.76 30.31 17.65
C ARG A 55 5.24 30.67 17.63
N GLU A 56 6.08 29.79 18.14
CA GLU A 56 7.52 29.96 17.94
C GLU A 56 7.74 30.08 16.43
N PRO A 57 8.57 31.04 15.97
CA PRO A 57 8.85 31.14 14.54
C PRO A 57 9.44 29.81 14.07
N ALA A 58 9.08 29.40 12.85
CA ALA A 58 9.61 28.20 12.21
C ALA A 58 11.13 28.11 12.42
N GLY A 59 11.61 26.94 12.81
CA GLY A 59 13.03 26.70 13.00
C GLY A 59 13.78 26.85 11.67
N GLU A 60 15.09 27.10 11.73
CA GLU A 60 15.95 27.10 10.53
C GLU A 60 15.82 25.77 9.76
N SER A 61 15.65 24.65 10.48
CA SER A 61 15.37 23.33 9.90
C SER A 61 14.08 23.26 9.10
N ASP A 62 13.03 23.98 9.52
CA ASP A 62 11.71 23.89 8.91
C ASP A 62 11.71 24.63 7.57
N GLN A 63 12.44 25.75 7.51
CA GLN A 63 12.64 26.50 6.27
C GLN A 63 13.50 25.72 5.26
N GLU A 64 14.62 25.14 5.69
CA GLU A 64 15.45 24.30 4.82
C GLU A 64 14.67 23.11 4.27
N LEU A 65 13.88 22.46 5.13
CA LEU A 65 13.07 21.31 4.75
C LEU A 65 11.95 21.68 3.78
N SER A 66 11.25 22.80 3.99
CA SER A 66 10.19 23.23 3.07
C SER A 66 10.73 23.66 1.72
N GLU A 67 11.91 24.29 1.67
CA GLU A 67 12.62 24.58 0.42
C GLU A 67 12.98 23.29 -0.33
N LYS A 68 13.41 22.24 0.38
CA LYS A 68 13.69 20.93 -0.20
C LYS A 68 12.45 20.25 -0.77
N PHE A 69 11.34 20.22 -0.04
CA PHE A 69 10.08 19.66 -0.56
C PHE A 69 9.57 20.41 -1.80
N ASN A 70 9.73 21.73 -1.85
CA ASN A 70 9.39 22.53 -3.04
C ASN A 70 10.28 22.19 -4.23
N ALA A 71 11.59 22.06 -4.00
CA ALA A 71 12.55 21.70 -5.05
C ALA A 71 12.21 20.32 -5.63
N GLU A 72 11.98 19.33 -4.75
CA GLU A 72 11.60 17.98 -5.17
C GLU A 72 10.31 18.00 -6.00
N ARG A 73 9.26 18.63 -5.48
CA ARG A 73 7.97 18.76 -6.19
C ARG A 73 8.12 19.42 -7.56
N SER A 74 9.00 20.42 -7.68
CA SER A 74 9.23 21.08 -8.97
C SER A 74 9.90 20.16 -9.99
N LEU A 75 10.87 19.35 -9.56
CA LEU A 75 11.52 18.36 -10.41
C LEU A 75 10.51 17.32 -10.90
N GLU A 76 9.66 16.82 -10.01
CA GLU A 76 8.63 15.83 -10.33
C GLU A 76 7.51 16.32 -11.26
N LEU A 77 7.25 17.63 -11.26
CA LEU A 77 6.30 18.24 -12.19
C LEU A 77 6.92 18.48 -13.56
N GLU A 78 8.21 18.75 -13.62
CA GLU A 78 8.97 18.91 -14.86
C GLU A 78 9.22 17.57 -15.56
N SER A 79 9.41 16.50 -14.79
CA SER A 79 9.59 15.13 -15.29
C SER A 79 8.29 14.45 -15.73
N ASN A 80 7.12 15.02 -15.45
CA ASN A 80 5.84 14.36 -15.66
C ASN A 80 5.62 13.98 -17.15
N ASP A 81 5.61 12.68 -17.42
CA ASP A 81 5.50 12.10 -18.75
C ASP A 81 4.10 12.34 -19.36
N SER A 82 3.99 13.35 -20.22
CA SER A 82 2.76 13.63 -20.98
C SER A 82 2.27 12.46 -21.85
N SER A 83 3.14 11.51 -22.19
CA SER A 83 2.81 10.29 -22.93
C SER A 83 1.88 9.36 -22.13
N LYS A 84 2.13 9.17 -20.82
CA LYS A 84 1.32 8.30 -19.96
C LYS A 84 -0.14 8.78 -19.88
N LEU A 85 -0.32 10.11 -19.81
CA LEU A 85 -1.64 10.73 -19.85
C LEU A 85 -2.41 10.41 -21.13
N ALA A 86 -1.75 10.47 -22.28
CA ALA A 86 -2.38 10.17 -23.56
C ALA A 86 -2.85 8.70 -23.65
N THR A 87 -2.03 7.76 -23.19
CA THR A 87 -2.41 6.33 -23.17
C THR A 87 -3.60 6.08 -22.26
N ILE A 88 -3.65 6.74 -21.09
CA ILE A 88 -4.79 6.62 -20.16
C ILE A 88 -6.06 7.22 -20.74
N GLU A 89 -5.98 8.37 -21.40
CA GLU A 89 -7.12 8.98 -22.08
C GLU A 89 -7.62 8.11 -23.24
N GLU A 90 -6.71 7.53 -24.02
CA GLU A 90 -7.07 6.59 -25.09
C GLU A 90 -7.75 5.34 -24.52
N PHE A 91 -7.24 4.78 -23.43
CA PHE A 91 -7.88 3.66 -22.75
C PHE A 91 -9.27 4.04 -22.28
N GLN A 92 -9.46 5.18 -21.60
CA GLN A 92 -10.80 5.61 -21.14
C GLN A 92 -11.79 5.84 -22.28
N GLN A 93 -11.33 6.22 -23.47
CA GLN A 93 -12.19 6.40 -24.66
C GLN A 93 -12.55 5.08 -25.34
N ASN A 94 -11.60 4.16 -25.41
CA ASN A 94 -11.75 2.88 -26.10
C ASN A 94 -12.34 1.78 -25.19
N SER A 95 -12.19 1.95 -23.89
CA SER A 95 -12.53 0.95 -22.89
C SER A 95 -13.90 1.19 -22.26
N PRO A 96 -14.66 0.13 -21.97
CA PRO A 96 -15.93 0.21 -21.25
C PRO A 96 -15.76 0.35 -19.73
N TRP A 97 -14.53 0.43 -19.23
CA TRP A 97 -14.23 0.57 -17.81
C TRP A 97 -14.34 2.02 -17.34
N LYS A 98 -15.12 2.24 -16.28
CA LYS A 98 -15.14 3.51 -15.57
C LYS A 98 -14.17 3.44 -14.40
N ILE A 99 -13.13 4.25 -14.45
CA ILE A 99 -12.09 4.32 -13.41
C ILE A 99 -12.50 5.34 -12.35
N GLU A 100 -12.52 4.92 -11.10
CA GLU A 100 -12.76 5.76 -9.92
C GLU A 100 -11.49 5.80 -9.07
N ASP A 101 -10.82 6.95 -9.12
CA ASP A 101 -9.61 7.25 -8.36
C ASP A 101 -9.93 8.24 -7.23
N LYS A 102 -9.63 7.85 -5.99
CA LYS A 102 -9.79 8.70 -4.81
C LYS A 102 -8.41 9.28 -4.42
N PRO A 103 -8.21 10.60 -4.53
CA PRO A 103 -6.92 11.21 -4.24
C PRO A 103 -6.59 11.14 -2.75
N GLY A 104 -5.36 10.74 -2.41
CA GLY A 104 -4.89 10.50 -1.04
C GLY A 104 -5.16 9.09 -0.52
N THR A 105 -5.57 8.16 -1.39
CA THR A 105 -5.69 6.74 -1.05
C THR A 105 -5.02 5.90 -2.12
N HIS A 106 -4.43 4.78 -1.74
CA HIS A 106 -3.78 3.85 -2.69
C HIS A 106 -4.79 3.01 -3.49
N GLU A 107 -6.08 3.05 -3.15
CA GLU A 107 -7.10 2.21 -3.79
C GLU A 107 -7.58 2.81 -5.12
N VAL A 108 -7.57 1.98 -6.17
CA VAL A 108 -8.20 2.27 -7.46
C VAL A 108 -9.33 1.29 -7.69
N THR A 109 -10.48 1.80 -8.14
CA THR A 109 -11.63 0.98 -8.48
C THR A 109 -12.00 1.15 -9.94
N LEU A 110 -12.06 0.05 -10.69
CA LEU A 110 -12.62 0.03 -12.04
C LEU A 110 -14.01 -0.61 -11.99
N THR A 111 -15.00 0.06 -12.55
CA THR A 111 -16.39 -0.42 -12.58
C THR A 111 -16.90 -0.57 -14.00
N ARG A 112 -17.65 -1.64 -14.24
CA ARG A 112 -18.29 -1.92 -15.52
C ARG A 112 -19.60 -2.67 -15.32
N GLU A 113 -20.54 -2.46 -16.22
CA GLU A 113 -21.75 -3.28 -16.32
C GLU A 113 -21.64 -4.19 -17.55
N PHE A 114 -21.96 -5.48 -17.39
CA PHE A 114 -21.95 -6.47 -18.46
C PHE A 114 -23.28 -7.25 -18.46
N GLY A 115 -24.18 -6.89 -19.38
CA GLY A 115 -25.52 -7.45 -19.42
C GLY A 115 -26.31 -7.15 -18.14
N ASN A 116 -26.54 -8.17 -17.31
CA ASN A 116 -27.23 -8.03 -16.02
C ASN A 116 -26.28 -8.07 -14.81
N GLU A 117 -24.97 -8.19 -15.05
CA GLU A 117 -23.96 -8.34 -14.01
C GLU A 117 -23.20 -7.02 -13.84
N LYS A 118 -22.83 -6.69 -12.60
CA LYS A 118 -21.93 -5.58 -12.31
C LYS A 118 -20.57 -6.14 -11.94
N ILE A 119 -19.54 -5.55 -12.51
CA ILE A 119 -18.17 -5.98 -12.36
C ILE A 119 -17.40 -4.82 -11.73
N LYS A 120 -16.71 -5.11 -10.65
CA LYS A 120 -15.88 -4.15 -9.94
C LYS A 120 -14.51 -4.79 -9.72
N ILE A 121 -13.47 -4.12 -10.19
CA ILE A 121 -12.07 -4.50 -9.97
C ILE A 121 -11.48 -3.51 -8.98
N GLN A 122 -10.87 -4.02 -7.93
CA GLN A 122 -10.15 -3.23 -6.94
C GLN A 122 -8.69 -3.64 -6.96
N LEU A 123 -7.81 -2.64 -6.93
CA LEU A 123 -6.37 -2.80 -6.81
C LEU A 123 -5.80 -1.72 -5.89
N SER A 124 -4.64 -1.99 -5.31
CA SER A 124 -3.94 -1.09 -4.41
C SER A 124 -2.54 -0.79 -4.93
N VAL A 125 -2.17 0.48 -4.99
CA VAL A 125 -0.82 0.92 -5.40
C VAL A 125 0.24 0.61 -4.34
N ALA A 126 -0.15 0.45 -3.07
CA ALA A 126 0.79 0.21 -1.97
C ALA A 126 1.52 -1.15 -2.01
N GLU A 127 1.11 -2.08 -2.89
CA GLU A 127 1.77 -3.39 -3.00
C GLU A 127 3.11 -3.32 -3.78
N LEU A 128 3.37 -2.25 -4.53
CA LEU A 128 4.67 -2.05 -5.19
C LEU A 128 5.82 -1.99 -4.18
N ASP A 129 5.62 -1.29 -3.07
CA ASP A 129 6.68 -1.01 -2.11
C ASP A 129 7.19 -2.28 -1.41
N SER A 130 6.32 -3.28 -1.23
CA SER A 130 6.70 -4.52 -0.56
C SER A 130 7.58 -5.45 -1.40
N LEU A 131 7.54 -5.35 -2.73
CA LEU A 131 8.28 -6.25 -3.62
C LEU A 131 9.72 -5.77 -3.86
N ALA A 132 9.97 -4.45 -3.80
CA ALA A 132 11.31 -3.89 -3.99
C ALA A 132 12.31 -4.30 -2.88
N GLU A 133 11.83 -4.75 -1.72
CA GLU A 133 12.69 -5.16 -0.60
C GLU A 133 13.12 -6.64 -0.65
N GLU A 134 12.45 -7.51 -1.42
CA GLU A 134 12.74 -8.96 -1.41
C GLU A 134 13.84 -9.37 -2.41
N ASP A 135 14.03 -8.63 -3.50
CA ASP A 135 14.98 -9.01 -4.57
C ASP A 135 16.46 -8.64 -4.27
N GLU A 136 16.74 -7.77 -3.28
CA GLU A 136 18.11 -7.31 -3.00
C GLU A 136 18.90 -8.23 -2.05
N PHE A 137 18.30 -9.31 -1.54
CA PHE A 137 18.92 -10.17 -0.51
C PHE A 137 19.33 -11.58 -0.97
N ASP A 138 18.90 -12.03 -2.16
CA ASP A 138 19.15 -13.42 -2.61
C ASP A 138 20.35 -13.60 -3.56
N ASP A 139 20.98 -12.51 -4.04
CA ASP A 139 22.06 -12.58 -5.06
C ASP A 139 23.50 -12.58 -4.50
N LEU A 140 23.71 -12.69 -3.18
CA LEU A 140 25.06 -12.56 -2.58
C LEU A 140 25.68 -13.84 -1.99
N ASP A 141 25.04 -15.01 -2.06
CA ASP A 141 25.60 -16.21 -1.40
C ASP A 141 25.43 -17.53 -2.19
N GLU A 142 25.77 -17.57 -3.49
CA GLU A 142 25.99 -18.85 -4.18
C GLU A 142 27.08 -18.82 -5.25
N ASP A 143 28.32 -18.46 -4.87
CA ASP A 143 29.51 -18.82 -5.66
C ASP A 143 30.49 -19.64 -4.83
N GLY A 144 30.05 -20.86 -4.53
CA GLY A 144 30.78 -21.87 -3.78
C GLY A 144 30.95 -23.17 -4.57
N ALA A 145 31.69 -23.17 -5.68
CA ALA A 145 32.19 -24.41 -6.30
C ALA A 145 33.40 -24.20 -7.25
N LEU A 146 34.52 -23.69 -6.72
CA LEU A 146 35.82 -23.89 -7.38
C LEU A 146 36.30 -25.33 -7.12
N ASP A 147 35.85 -26.25 -7.96
CA ASP A 147 36.33 -27.62 -8.04
C ASP A 147 37.32 -27.77 -9.23
N ASP A 148 38.49 -28.29 -8.88
CA ASP A 148 39.51 -28.95 -9.70
C ASP A 148 40.40 -28.17 -10.70
N GLU A 149 41.63 -27.96 -10.21
CA GLU A 149 42.90 -27.77 -10.93
C GLU A 149 43.15 -28.78 -12.09
N PRO A 150 44.02 -28.42 -13.04
CA PRO A 150 45.33 -29.09 -13.00
C PRO A 150 46.52 -28.16 -13.25
N GLU A 151 47.42 -28.12 -12.26
CA GLU A 151 48.87 -28.27 -12.34
C GLU A 151 49.53 -27.97 -13.71
N TYR A 152 50.04 -26.75 -13.86
CA TYR A 152 51.23 -26.51 -14.67
C TYR A 152 52.34 -25.92 -13.80
N GLY A 153 53.35 -26.74 -13.54
CA GLY A 153 54.56 -26.34 -12.84
C GLY A 153 55.22 -25.14 -13.51
N ARG A 154 55.31 -24.02 -12.78
CA ARG A 154 56.31 -22.99 -13.03
C ARG A 154 56.78 -22.40 -11.73
N GLY A 155 58.08 -22.55 -11.50
CA GLY A 155 58.74 -22.30 -10.22
C GLY A 155 58.48 -20.91 -9.64
N LYS A 156 58.26 -20.90 -8.32
CA LYS A 156 58.41 -19.73 -7.46
C LYS A 156 59.82 -19.15 -7.62
N ASN A 157 59.95 -18.09 -8.41
CA ASN A 157 61.10 -17.20 -8.33
C ASN A 157 60.66 -15.91 -7.64
N THR A 158 61.18 -15.69 -6.44
CA THR A 158 61.04 -14.44 -5.71
C THR A 158 61.70 -13.31 -6.51
N ILE A 159 60.89 -12.35 -6.96
CA ILE A 159 61.35 -11.07 -7.52
C ILE A 159 61.97 -10.30 -6.36
N ASN A 160 63.29 -10.43 -6.18
CA ASN A 160 64.21 -9.47 -5.52
C ASN A 160 65.61 -10.09 -5.27
N GLN A 161 66.14 -10.90 -6.19
CA GLN A 161 67.58 -11.13 -6.27
C GLN A 161 68.11 -10.59 -7.59
N SER A 162 68.74 -9.42 -7.51
CA SER A 162 69.55 -8.82 -8.56
C SER A 162 70.74 -9.74 -8.88
N GLY A 163 70.57 -10.58 -9.91
CA GLY A 163 71.65 -11.32 -10.54
C GLY A 163 72.38 -10.45 -11.57
N VAL A 164 73.70 -10.50 -11.52
CA VAL A 164 74.67 -9.71 -12.28
C VAL A 164 74.40 -9.69 -13.79
N ARG A 165 74.45 -8.48 -14.37
CA ARG A 165 74.71 -8.15 -15.79
C ARG A 165 73.51 -8.14 -16.76
N GLY A 166 72.83 -6.99 -16.83
CA GLY A 166 72.38 -6.37 -18.09
C GLY A 166 71.43 -7.15 -19.01
N GLY A 167 70.61 -8.06 -18.47
CA GLY A 167 69.54 -8.73 -19.23
C GLY A 167 68.24 -7.91 -19.26
N LYS A 168 67.51 -7.98 -20.37
CA LYS A 168 66.18 -7.37 -20.54
C LYS A 168 65.24 -7.81 -19.42
N ILE A 169 64.58 -6.83 -18.80
CA ILE A 169 63.46 -7.06 -17.88
C ILE A 169 62.27 -7.48 -18.76
N ASP A 170 61.69 -8.64 -18.47
CA ASP A 170 60.48 -9.11 -19.14
C ASP A 170 59.30 -8.35 -18.53
N VAL A 171 58.89 -7.26 -19.18
CA VAL A 171 57.72 -6.48 -18.80
C VAL A 171 56.57 -7.05 -19.62
N MET A 172 55.53 -7.55 -18.94
CA MET A 172 54.28 -7.94 -19.60
C MET A 172 53.73 -6.72 -20.38
N PRO A 173 53.10 -6.90 -21.55
CA PRO A 173 52.52 -5.78 -22.28
C PRO A 173 51.45 -5.11 -21.41
N GLU A 174 51.74 -3.90 -20.96
CA GLU A 174 50.82 -3.06 -20.19
C GLU A 174 49.71 -2.63 -21.14
N ASP A 175 48.49 -3.05 -20.81
CA ASP A 175 47.24 -2.81 -21.53
C ASP A 175 47.02 -1.30 -21.69
N SER A 176 47.40 -0.77 -22.85
CA SER A 176 47.42 0.67 -23.15
C SER A 176 46.12 1.06 -23.83
N ILE A 177 45.00 0.90 -23.15
CA ILE A 177 43.73 1.52 -23.53
C ILE A 177 43.40 2.53 -22.45
N ALA A 178 43.53 3.81 -22.76
CA ALA A 178 43.04 4.87 -21.90
C ALA A 178 41.53 4.66 -21.68
N PRO A 179 40.95 5.04 -20.53
CA PRO A 179 39.50 4.94 -20.30
C PRO A 179 38.66 5.59 -21.41
N SER A 180 39.23 6.57 -22.11
CA SER A 180 38.65 7.31 -23.24
C SER A 180 38.63 6.55 -24.57
N ASP A 181 39.53 5.58 -24.75
CA ASP A 181 39.67 4.77 -25.98
C ASP A 181 38.95 3.42 -25.86
N ARG A 182 38.36 3.14 -24.69
CA ARG A 182 37.34 2.10 -24.57
C ARG A 182 36.22 2.54 -25.49
N ALA A 183 36.02 1.82 -26.59
CA ALA A 183 34.82 1.97 -27.40
C ALA A 183 33.66 2.02 -26.40
N GLU A 184 32.90 3.11 -26.46
CA GLU A 184 31.61 3.28 -25.78
C GLU A 184 30.83 2.03 -26.17
N ALA A 185 30.93 1.00 -25.34
CA ALA A 185 30.02 -0.11 -25.38
C ALA A 185 28.71 0.61 -25.16
N GLY A 186 27.95 0.77 -26.25
CA GLY A 186 26.69 1.48 -26.23
C GLY A 186 26.02 1.03 -24.95
N GLU A 187 25.66 2.00 -24.11
CA GLU A 187 24.69 1.79 -23.04
C GLU A 187 23.74 0.75 -23.62
N PRO A 188 23.69 -0.49 -23.09
CA PRO A 188 22.66 -1.39 -23.57
C PRO A 188 21.41 -0.54 -23.50
N ASP A 189 20.65 -0.48 -24.60
CA ASP A 189 19.31 0.07 -24.55
C ASP A 189 18.65 -0.72 -23.43
N LEU A 190 18.76 -0.22 -22.19
CA LEU A 190 18.00 -0.62 -21.05
C LEU A 190 16.65 -0.14 -21.49
N ASP A 191 15.98 -1.05 -22.19
CA ASP A 191 14.56 -1.02 -22.35
C ASP A 191 14.03 -0.58 -20.99
N ASN A 192 13.53 0.66 -20.92
CA ASN A 192 12.91 1.24 -19.74
C ASN A 192 11.64 0.45 -19.33
N SER A 193 11.37 -0.71 -19.94
CA SER A 193 10.69 -1.83 -19.32
C SER A 193 11.40 -2.25 -18.04
N LEU A 194 11.21 -1.48 -16.97
CA LEU A 194 11.17 -2.07 -15.63
C LEU A 194 10.31 -3.35 -15.72
N PRO A 195 10.72 -4.48 -15.10
CA PRO A 195 9.89 -5.66 -15.08
C PRO A 195 8.52 -5.26 -14.55
N ALA A 196 7.47 -5.51 -15.33
CA ALA A 196 6.11 -5.20 -14.92
C ALA A 196 5.82 -6.00 -13.64
N TYR A 197 5.81 -5.31 -12.51
CA TYR A 197 5.57 -5.90 -11.20
C TYR A 197 4.18 -6.56 -11.19
N PRO A 198 4.02 -7.71 -10.51
CA PRO A 198 2.72 -8.34 -10.38
C PRO A 198 1.76 -7.41 -9.62
N ILE A 199 0.57 -7.18 -10.18
CA ILE A 199 -0.48 -6.36 -9.55
C ILE A 199 -1.59 -7.28 -9.07
N HIS A 200 -1.84 -7.34 -7.76
CA HIS A 200 -2.99 -8.10 -7.26
C HIS A 200 -4.30 -7.36 -7.51
N LEU A 201 -5.25 -8.12 -8.03
CA LEU A 201 -6.58 -7.68 -8.41
C LEU A 201 -7.61 -8.42 -7.58
N THR A 202 -8.52 -7.67 -6.97
CA THR A 202 -9.77 -8.21 -6.41
C THR A 202 -10.90 -7.90 -7.37
N ILE A 203 -11.30 -8.91 -8.14
CA ILE A 203 -12.39 -8.83 -9.12
C ILE A 203 -13.67 -9.33 -8.44
N THR A 204 -14.70 -8.50 -8.42
CA THR A 204 -16.01 -8.86 -7.89
C THR A 204 -17.06 -8.82 -8.99
N VAL A 205 -17.82 -9.90 -9.14
CA VAL A 205 -18.93 -10.01 -10.09
C VAL A 205 -20.23 -10.19 -9.31
N THR A 206 -21.09 -9.18 -9.33
CA THR A 206 -22.39 -9.20 -8.66
C THR A 206 -23.52 -9.41 -9.67
N LYS A 207 -24.40 -10.36 -9.36
CA LYS A 207 -25.58 -10.70 -10.17
C LYS A 207 -26.84 -10.07 -9.56
N PRO A 208 -27.94 -9.89 -10.32
CA PRO A 208 -29.15 -9.24 -9.82
C PRO A 208 -29.85 -10.07 -8.72
N SER A 209 -29.47 -11.33 -8.56
CA SER A 209 -29.87 -12.20 -7.45
C SER A 209 -29.18 -11.86 -6.12
N LYS A 210 -28.41 -10.76 -6.06
CA LYS A 210 -27.61 -10.31 -4.91
C LYS A 210 -26.57 -11.33 -4.46
N ARG A 211 -26.16 -12.22 -5.36
CA ARG A 211 -25.05 -13.14 -5.17
C ARG A 211 -23.81 -12.54 -5.82
N ALA A 212 -22.67 -12.85 -5.25
CA ALA A 212 -21.42 -12.33 -5.75
C ALA A 212 -20.36 -13.43 -5.86
N LEU A 213 -19.46 -13.23 -6.81
CA LEU A 213 -18.23 -13.99 -6.96
C LEU A 213 -17.08 -13.03 -6.72
N GLU A 214 -16.18 -13.36 -5.80
CA GLU A 214 -14.89 -12.69 -5.64
C GLU A 214 -13.83 -13.58 -6.28
N ILE A 215 -13.04 -12.99 -7.16
CA ILE A 215 -11.94 -13.62 -7.86
C ILE A 215 -10.71 -12.80 -7.53
N ARG A 216 -9.73 -13.43 -6.88
CA ARG A 216 -8.42 -12.86 -6.69
C ARG A 216 -7.54 -13.31 -7.83
N ALA A 217 -6.88 -12.36 -8.48
CA ALA A 217 -6.03 -12.60 -9.62
C ALA A 217 -4.79 -11.71 -9.55
N VAL A 218 -3.76 -12.06 -10.30
CA VAL A 218 -2.55 -11.27 -10.45
C VAL A 218 -2.42 -10.89 -11.92
N ALA A 219 -2.22 -9.61 -12.19
CA ALA A 219 -1.81 -9.16 -13.51
C ALA A 219 -0.28 -9.11 -13.58
N ALA A 220 0.32 -9.94 -14.43
CA ALA A 220 1.76 -10.02 -14.65
C ALA A 220 2.04 -10.37 -16.11
N GLU A 221 3.12 -9.85 -16.68
CA GLU A 221 3.57 -10.16 -18.06
C GLU A 221 2.49 -9.98 -19.15
N GLY A 222 1.53 -9.07 -18.94
CA GLY A 222 0.42 -8.85 -19.89
C GLY A 222 -0.66 -9.93 -19.86
N ALA A 223 -0.66 -10.81 -18.86
CA ALA A 223 -1.71 -11.79 -18.59
C ALA A 223 -2.36 -11.55 -17.22
N ILE A 224 -3.54 -12.13 -17.01
CA ILE A 224 -4.25 -12.11 -15.72
C ILE A 224 -4.39 -13.55 -15.25
N GLU A 225 -3.68 -13.89 -14.19
CA GLU A 225 -3.67 -15.22 -13.60
C GLU A 225 -4.62 -15.28 -12.41
N ILE A 226 -5.57 -16.20 -12.44
CA ILE A 226 -6.52 -16.37 -11.33
C ILE A 226 -5.82 -17.13 -10.20
N GLU A 227 -5.85 -16.61 -8.97
CA GLU A 227 -5.32 -17.31 -7.79
C GLU A 227 -6.41 -18.07 -7.04
N THR A 228 -7.54 -17.41 -6.77
CA THR A 228 -8.59 -17.93 -5.88
C THR A 228 -9.96 -17.43 -6.30
N ILE A 229 -10.97 -18.29 -6.17
CA ILE A 229 -12.37 -17.96 -6.49
C ILE A 229 -13.25 -18.28 -5.28
N SER A 230 -13.81 -17.23 -4.68
CA SER A 230 -14.70 -17.29 -3.52
C SER A 230 -16.13 -16.95 -3.91
N PHE A 231 -17.09 -17.76 -3.46
CA PHE A 231 -18.51 -17.53 -3.72
C PHE A 231 -19.22 -16.94 -2.49
N PHE A 232 -19.90 -15.81 -2.69
CA PHE A 232 -20.66 -15.13 -1.66
C PHE A 232 -22.17 -15.21 -1.94
N PRO A 233 -22.96 -15.79 -1.02
CA PRO A 233 -24.40 -15.92 -1.21
C PRO A 233 -25.15 -14.59 -1.12
N LYS A 234 -24.52 -13.56 -0.53
CA LYS A 234 -25.05 -12.21 -0.38
C LYS A 234 -23.97 -11.19 -0.75
N GLU A 235 -24.34 -10.18 -1.52
CA GLU A 235 -23.47 -9.05 -1.92
C GLU A 235 -22.96 -8.24 -0.72
N SER A 236 -23.74 -8.12 0.36
CA SER A 236 -23.34 -7.40 1.57
C SER A 236 -22.13 -8.00 2.29
N LEU A 237 -21.78 -9.26 2.00
CA LEU A 237 -20.64 -9.94 2.62
C LEU A 237 -19.30 -9.61 1.95
N LEU A 238 -19.30 -9.05 0.73
CA LEU A 238 -18.08 -8.62 0.04
C LEU A 238 -17.42 -7.44 0.79
N GLU A 239 -18.19 -6.38 1.02
CA GLU A 239 -17.75 -5.18 1.72
C GLU A 239 -18.42 -5.12 3.10
N ALA A 240 -18.05 -6.06 3.97
CA ALA A 240 -18.59 -6.12 5.31
C ALA A 240 -18.35 -4.82 6.07
N LYS A 241 -19.41 -4.08 6.37
CA LYS A 241 -19.35 -2.82 7.16
C LYS A 241 -19.44 -3.10 8.64
N THR A 242 -19.99 -4.25 9.01
CA THR A 242 -20.15 -4.68 10.39
C THR A 242 -19.19 -5.83 10.72
N PRO A 243 -18.73 -5.95 11.98
CA PRO A 243 -17.84 -7.04 12.38
C PRO A 243 -18.52 -8.41 12.27
N GLU A 244 -19.85 -8.48 12.43
CA GLU A 244 -20.62 -9.72 12.27
C GLU A 244 -20.60 -10.20 10.82
N GLU A 245 -20.85 -9.31 9.85
CA GLU A 245 -20.75 -9.63 8.41
C GLU A 245 -19.33 -10.05 8.01
N ALA A 246 -18.30 -9.41 8.58
CA ALA A 246 -16.90 -9.76 8.29
C ALA A 246 -16.55 -11.15 8.82
N GLN A 247 -17.08 -11.52 9.98
CA GLN A 247 -16.93 -12.87 10.52
C GLN A 247 -17.69 -13.90 9.69
N GLU A 248 -18.92 -13.59 9.23
CA GLU A 248 -19.67 -14.45 8.33
C GLU A 248 -18.92 -14.67 7.02
N ALA A 249 -18.39 -13.60 6.41
CA ALA A 249 -17.59 -13.66 5.18
C ALA A 249 -16.37 -14.58 5.35
N ARG A 250 -15.62 -14.43 6.45
CA ARG A 250 -14.45 -15.28 6.76
C ARG A 250 -14.82 -16.73 7.08
N SER A 251 -16.06 -17.00 7.49
CA SER A 251 -16.53 -18.36 7.77
C SER A 251 -16.94 -19.12 6.50
N LEU A 252 -17.12 -18.42 5.38
CA LEU A 252 -17.43 -19.04 4.10
C LEU A 252 -16.21 -19.73 3.52
N TYR A 253 -16.46 -20.79 2.76
CA TYR A 253 -15.41 -21.50 2.06
C TYR A 253 -14.86 -20.64 0.91
N ALA A 254 -13.55 -20.37 0.96
CA ALA A 254 -12.84 -19.53 0.00
C ALA A 254 -12.55 -20.21 -1.36
N GLY A 255 -13.00 -21.45 -1.54
CA GLY A 255 -12.66 -22.26 -2.72
C GLY A 255 -11.39 -23.09 -2.51
N PRO A 256 -11.16 -24.10 -3.38
CA PRO A 256 -9.89 -24.81 -3.42
C PRO A 256 -8.83 -23.94 -4.12
N PRO A 257 -7.53 -24.27 -3.96
CA PRO A 257 -6.48 -23.73 -4.82
C PRO A 257 -6.83 -23.96 -6.29
N ILE A 258 -6.66 -22.93 -7.13
CA ILE A 258 -7.03 -22.98 -8.56
C ILE A 258 -6.32 -24.11 -9.31
N SER A 259 -5.06 -24.38 -8.95
CA SER A 259 -4.20 -25.41 -9.54
C SER A 259 -4.74 -26.84 -9.36
N ASN A 260 -5.63 -27.05 -8.38
CA ASN A 260 -6.29 -28.33 -8.16
C ASN A 260 -7.56 -28.52 -9.01
N LEU A 261 -8.02 -27.49 -9.71
CA LEU A 261 -9.16 -27.59 -10.61
C LEU A 261 -8.76 -28.25 -11.94
N ASP A 262 -9.75 -28.82 -12.62
CA ASP A 262 -9.55 -29.39 -13.95
C ASP A 262 -9.04 -28.32 -14.95
N PRO A 263 -8.03 -28.62 -15.80
CA PRO A 263 -7.48 -27.65 -16.75
C PRO A 263 -8.49 -27.07 -17.73
N GLU A 264 -9.50 -27.85 -18.16
CA GLU A 264 -10.55 -27.36 -19.04
C GLU A 264 -11.43 -26.33 -18.30
N LEU A 265 -11.70 -26.57 -17.00
CA LEU A 265 -12.43 -25.61 -16.18
C LEU A 265 -11.65 -24.30 -15.98
N GLN A 266 -10.33 -24.37 -15.75
CA GLN A 266 -9.47 -23.19 -15.65
C GLN A 266 -9.53 -22.36 -16.93
N ALA A 267 -9.32 -22.97 -18.09
CA ALA A 267 -9.40 -22.28 -19.38
C ALA A 267 -10.78 -21.66 -19.67
N MET A 268 -11.87 -22.26 -19.15
CA MET A 268 -13.21 -21.69 -19.26
C MET A 268 -13.45 -20.52 -18.31
N LEU A 269 -12.76 -20.48 -17.16
CA LEU A 269 -12.78 -19.34 -16.24
C LEU A 269 -12.03 -18.15 -16.82
N ASP A 270 -10.90 -18.38 -17.48
CA ASP A 270 -10.14 -17.32 -18.16
C ASP A 270 -10.99 -16.69 -19.27
N LYS A 271 -11.59 -17.51 -20.15
CA LYS A 271 -12.53 -17.04 -21.17
C LYS A 271 -13.72 -16.27 -20.59
N TYR A 272 -14.24 -16.70 -19.44
CA TYR A 272 -15.32 -16.01 -18.76
C TYR A 272 -14.92 -14.58 -18.32
N LEU A 273 -13.68 -14.38 -17.90
CA LEU A 273 -13.12 -13.07 -17.55
C LEU A 273 -12.81 -12.24 -18.80
N GLU A 274 -12.23 -12.84 -19.84
CA GLU A 274 -11.94 -12.17 -21.12
C GLU A 274 -13.20 -11.59 -21.77
N GLU A 275 -14.31 -12.35 -21.81
CA GLU A 275 -15.60 -11.88 -22.35
C GLU A 275 -16.13 -10.63 -21.60
N ARG A 276 -15.70 -10.44 -20.35
CA ARG A 276 -16.06 -9.31 -19.50
C ARG A 276 -15.06 -8.14 -19.61
N GLY A 277 -14.07 -8.25 -20.49
CA GLY A 277 -12.99 -7.29 -20.71
C GLY A 277 -11.96 -7.26 -19.60
N ILE A 278 -11.76 -8.40 -18.94
CA ILE A 278 -10.62 -8.67 -18.07
C ILE A 278 -9.68 -9.53 -18.91
N ASP A 279 -8.89 -8.86 -19.74
CA ASP A 279 -8.08 -9.46 -20.80
C ASP A 279 -6.64 -8.91 -20.77
N ALA A 280 -5.83 -9.33 -21.74
CA ALA A 280 -4.45 -8.88 -21.87
C ALA A 280 -4.32 -7.35 -22.05
N GLN A 281 -5.31 -6.69 -22.67
CA GLN A 281 -5.29 -5.23 -22.80
C GLN A 281 -5.41 -4.55 -21.44
N LEU A 282 -6.30 -5.05 -20.59
CA LEU A 282 -6.38 -4.58 -19.21
C LEU A 282 -5.08 -4.88 -18.46
N ALA A 283 -4.52 -6.08 -18.59
CA ALA A 283 -3.28 -6.46 -17.93
C ALA A 283 -2.10 -5.52 -18.26
N SER A 284 -1.95 -5.13 -19.53
CA SER A 284 -0.91 -4.18 -19.96
C SER A 284 -1.20 -2.74 -19.54
N PHE A 285 -2.47 -2.34 -19.42
CA PHE A 285 -2.86 -1.00 -18.99
C PHE A 285 -2.61 -0.75 -17.50
N LEU A 286 -2.75 -1.78 -16.67
CA LEU A 286 -2.72 -1.65 -15.22
C LEU A 286 -1.40 -1.07 -14.67
N PRO A 287 -0.21 -1.58 -15.06
CA PRO A 287 1.07 -1.00 -14.62
C PRO A 287 1.20 0.49 -14.98
N GLU A 288 0.85 0.86 -16.21
CA GLU A 288 0.92 2.27 -16.64
C GLU A 288 0.02 3.18 -15.81
N TYR A 289 -1.19 2.71 -15.46
CA TYR A 289 -2.12 3.47 -14.64
C TYR A 289 -1.67 3.58 -13.18
N VAL A 290 -1.06 2.51 -12.65
CA VAL A 290 -0.55 2.47 -11.29
C VAL A 290 0.63 3.44 -11.13
N ASP A 291 1.59 3.43 -12.05
CA ASP A 291 2.71 4.38 -12.07
C ASP A 291 2.20 5.83 -12.15
N TYR A 292 1.21 6.08 -13.02
CA TYR A 292 0.60 7.40 -13.15
C TYR A 292 -0.06 7.86 -11.84
N LYS A 293 -0.76 6.96 -11.15
CA LYS A 293 -1.38 7.30 -9.87
C LYS A 293 -0.33 7.53 -8.79
N GLU A 294 0.69 6.68 -8.70
CA GLU A 294 1.75 6.79 -7.70
C GLU A 294 2.45 8.14 -7.80
N GLN A 295 2.85 8.55 -9.01
CA GLN A 295 3.46 9.85 -9.25
C GLN A 295 2.56 11.01 -8.78
N ARG A 296 1.25 10.93 -9.01
CA ARG A 296 0.29 11.96 -8.59
C ARG A 296 0.11 12.02 -7.08
N GLU A 297 0.06 10.86 -6.43
CA GLU A 297 -0.03 10.79 -4.97
C GLU A 297 1.27 11.26 -4.31
N TYR A 298 2.43 10.93 -4.89
CA TYR A 298 3.73 11.40 -4.44
C TYR A 298 3.84 12.94 -4.50
N VAL A 299 3.51 13.55 -5.64
CA VAL A 299 3.50 15.01 -5.78
C VAL A 299 2.54 15.69 -4.81
N LYS A 300 1.38 15.08 -4.58
CA LYS A 300 0.41 15.58 -3.60
C LYS A 300 0.93 15.42 -2.16
N TRP A 301 1.58 14.31 -1.84
CA TRP A 301 2.20 14.08 -0.54
C TRP A 301 3.31 15.10 -0.26
N LEU A 302 4.18 15.39 -1.23
CA LEU A 302 5.19 16.45 -1.10
C LEU A 302 4.55 17.81 -0.79
N GLU A 303 3.42 18.13 -1.43
CA GLU A 303 2.64 19.34 -1.15
C GLU A 303 2.03 19.35 0.26
N ASP A 304 1.38 18.27 0.66
CA ASP A 304 0.72 18.16 1.96
C ASP A 304 1.73 18.22 3.12
N VAL A 305 2.88 17.54 2.99
CA VAL A 305 3.95 17.58 4.00
C VAL A 305 4.60 18.96 4.09
N LYS A 306 4.87 19.60 2.95
CA LYS A 306 5.35 20.97 2.92
C LYS A 306 4.37 21.92 3.61
N ASN A 307 3.07 21.83 3.29
CA ASN A 307 2.04 22.66 3.92
C ASN A 307 1.96 22.44 5.44
N PHE A 308 2.23 21.23 5.92
CA PHE A 308 2.31 20.92 7.34
C PHE A 308 3.53 21.56 8.01
N ILE A 309 4.69 21.57 7.35
CA ILE A 309 5.92 22.20 7.87
C ILE A 309 5.80 23.73 7.88
N ASP A 310 5.14 24.31 6.88
CA ASP A 310 4.93 25.75 6.75
C ASP A 310 3.84 26.30 7.71
N GLU A 311 3.02 25.42 8.32
CA GLU A 311 1.96 25.82 9.24
C GLU A 311 2.52 26.51 10.47
#